data_AF-A0A8D8CJI8-F1
#
_entry.id   AF-A0A8D8CJI8-F1
#
_cell.length_a   1.000
_cell.length_b   1.000
_cell.length_c   1.000
_cell.angle_alpha   90.00
_cell.angle_beta   90.00
_cell.angle_gamma   90.00
#
_symmetry.space_group_name_H-M   'P 1'
#
loop_
_entity.id
_entity.type
_entity.pdbx_description
1 polymer ?
#
loop_
_entity_poly.entity_id
_entity_poly.type
_entity_poly.pdbx_seq_one_letter_code
_entity_poly.pdbx_strand_id
1 'polypeptide(L)'
;RTQSGSFPKEHLLELESLFGRALLNRTLELVYGKKPIKLYRTPDCVGQLYEVPGSEFAVVYKIFPGINYCTCKSYRFWVLQQRHQALCKHLLATRLAPLVDRVITEEITQQAYLEVKAALIRERLKPSEGRVDAGEGTSRQKP
;
A
#
# COMPACT_ATOMS: atom_id res chain seq x y z
N ARG A 1 22.66 -16.66 14.10
CA ARG A 1 23.57 -16.16 13.03
C ARG A 1 22.90 -14.92 12.45
N THR A 2 23.26 -13.74 12.93
CA THR A 2 22.63 -12.45 12.61
C THR A 2 23.03 -12.03 11.20
N GLN A 3 22.16 -12.25 10.22
CA GLN A 3 22.29 -11.59 8.94
C GLN A 3 21.81 -10.14 9.14
N SER A 4 22.72 -9.20 8.87
CA SER A 4 22.46 -7.77 8.83
C SER A 4 21.16 -7.48 8.07
N GLY A 5 20.21 -6.76 8.68
CA GLY A 5 18.90 -6.41 8.11
C GLY A 5 18.99 -5.45 6.91
N SER A 6 19.67 -5.90 5.85
CA SER A 6 19.89 -5.27 4.55
C SER A 6 19.93 -6.37 3.50
N PHE A 7 19.36 -6.10 2.32
CA PHE A 7 19.42 -7.06 1.21
C PHE A 7 20.85 -7.18 0.63
N PRO A 8 21.31 -8.40 0.28
CA PRO A 8 22.49 -8.61 -0.54
C PRO A 8 22.41 -7.85 -1.87
N LYS A 9 23.57 -7.45 -2.40
CA LYS A 9 23.66 -6.59 -3.59
C LYS A 9 23.09 -7.28 -4.84
N GLU A 10 23.32 -8.59 -4.97
CA GLU A 10 22.77 -9.41 -6.05
C GLU A 10 21.24 -9.33 -6.10
N HIS A 11 20.58 -9.49 -4.95
CA HIS A 11 19.12 -9.41 -4.87
C HIS A 11 18.60 -7.99 -5.15
N LEU A 12 19.35 -6.95 -4.80
CA LEU A 12 18.97 -5.58 -5.16
C LEU A 12 18.95 -5.35 -6.67
N LEU A 13 19.92 -5.92 -7.41
CA LEU A 13 19.97 -5.83 -8.87
C LEU A 13 18.81 -6.60 -9.53
N GLU A 14 18.50 -7.80 -9.03
CA GLU A 14 17.34 -8.58 -9.49
C GLU A 14 16.02 -7.85 -9.24
N LEU A 15 15.84 -7.31 -8.03
CA LEU A 15 14.66 -6.51 -7.68
C LEU A 15 14.57 -5.24 -8.54
N GLU A 16 15.70 -4.59 -8.84
CA GLU A 16 15.74 -3.42 -9.71
C GLU A 16 15.31 -3.78 -11.14
N SER A 17 15.76 -4.93 -11.65
CA SER A 17 15.35 -5.44 -12.97
C SER A 17 13.84 -5.74 -13.03
N LEU A 18 13.23 -6.24 -11.95
CA LEU A 18 11.83 -6.62 -11.93
C LEU A 18 10.88 -5.44 -11.73
N PHE A 19 11.22 -4.51 -10.84
CA PHE A 19 10.33 -3.43 -10.42
C PHE A 19 10.73 -2.06 -11.00
N GLY A 20 11.92 -1.97 -11.59
CA GLY A 20 12.53 -0.72 -11.99
C GLY A 20 13.10 0.06 -10.81
N ARG A 21 14.23 0.73 -11.06
CA ARG A 21 14.98 1.52 -10.08
C ARG A 21 14.12 2.52 -9.30
N ALA A 22 13.24 3.24 -10.00
CA ALA A 22 12.44 4.28 -9.39
C ALA A 22 11.41 3.74 -8.38
N LEU A 23 10.79 2.59 -8.65
CA LEU A 23 9.84 1.99 -7.71
C LEU A 23 10.58 1.33 -6.55
N LEU A 24 11.67 0.62 -6.82
CA LEU A 24 12.48 -0.02 -5.81
C LEU A 24 13.05 0.99 -4.82
N ASN A 25 13.70 2.07 -5.28
CA ASN A 25 14.30 3.07 -4.40
C ASN A 25 13.26 3.69 -3.45
N ARG A 26 12.09 4.10 -3.98
CA ARG A 26 10.99 4.63 -3.16
C ARG A 26 10.43 3.62 -2.17
N THR A 27 10.57 2.33 -2.46
CA THR A 27 10.19 1.25 -1.55
C THR A 27 11.24 1.07 -0.45
N LEU A 28 12.52 1.06 -0.81
CA LEU A 28 13.62 0.95 0.16
C LEU A 28 13.65 2.15 1.12
N GLU A 29 13.42 3.37 0.61
CA GLU A 29 13.23 4.57 1.44
C GLU A 29 12.12 4.40 2.49
N LEU A 30 11.07 3.65 2.15
CA LEU A 30 9.96 3.37 3.05
C LEU A 30 10.31 2.27 4.06
N VAL A 31 10.99 1.22 3.63
CA VAL A 31 11.41 0.08 4.47
C VAL A 31 12.49 0.49 5.48
N TYR A 32 13.45 1.30 5.05
CA TYR A 32 14.55 1.82 5.89
C TYR A 32 14.29 3.22 6.43
N GLY A 33 13.09 3.74 6.20
CA GLY A 33 12.69 5.08 6.62
C GLY A 33 12.56 5.22 8.14
N LYS A 34 12.38 6.48 8.59
CA LYS A 34 12.22 6.80 10.02
C LYS A 34 10.94 6.24 10.63
N LYS A 35 9.86 6.14 9.85
CA LYS A 35 8.56 5.63 10.30
C LYS A 35 8.51 4.12 10.02
N PRO A 36 8.32 3.28 11.03
CA PRO A 36 8.31 1.84 10.83
C PRO A 36 7.04 1.39 10.12
N ILE A 37 7.14 0.26 9.41
CA ILE A 37 5.99 -0.50 8.95
C ILE A 37 5.52 -1.36 10.12
N LYS A 38 4.23 -1.29 10.44
CA LYS A 38 3.62 -2.09 11.50
C LYS A 38 2.83 -3.23 10.92
N LEU A 39 2.89 -4.39 11.56
CA LEU A 39 2.03 -5.54 11.31
C LEU A 39 1.20 -5.79 12.56
N TYR A 40 -0.10 -5.58 12.46
CA TYR A 40 -1.03 -6.04 13.49
C TYR A 40 -1.44 -7.47 13.18
N ARG A 41 -1.41 -8.33 14.19
CA ARG A 41 -1.88 -9.71 14.08
C ARG A 41 -2.78 -10.09 15.25
N THR A 42 -3.76 -10.93 15.00
CA THR A 42 -4.54 -11.56 16.07
C THR A 42 -3.75 -12.72 16.71
N PRO A 43 -4.08 -13.16 17.93
CA PRO A 43 -3.36 -14.24 18.60
C PRO A 43 -3.37 -15.56 17.81
N ASP A 44 -4.49 -15.84 17.11
CA ASP A 44 -4.66 -17.00 16.22
C ASP A 44 -3.93 -16.83 14.87
N CYS A 45 -3.30 -15.68 14.62
CA CYS A 45 -2.62 -15.31 13.39
C CYS A 45 -3.49 -15.29 12.11
N VAL A 46 -4.81 -15.44 12.23
CA VAL A 46 -5.75 -15.43 11.09
C VAL A 46 -6.01 -14.01 10.60
N GLY A 47 -6.16 -13.07 11.54
CA GLY A 47 -6.31 -11.65 11.25
C GLY A 47 -4.95 -10.98 11.16
N GLN A 48 -4.63 -10.40 10.01
CA GLN A 48 -3.38 -9.68 9.81
C GLN A 48 -3.61 -8.39 9.01
N LEU A 49 -2.93 -7.31 9.41
CA LEU A 49 -3.04 -6.01 8.76
C LEU A 49 -1.72 -5.25 8.85
N TYR A 50 -1.20 -4.81 7.71
CA TYR A 50 -0.10 -3.87 7.67
C TYR A 50 -0.59 -2.43 7.76
N GLU A 51 0.08 -1.61 8.56
CA GLU A 51 0.06 -0.16 8.46
C GLU A 51 1.38 0.35 7.90
N VAL A 52 1.27 1.00 6.75
CA VAL A 52 2.41 1.48 5.97
C VAL A 52 2.37 3.01 5.90
N PRO A 53 3.45 3.71 6.30
CA PRO A 53 3.50 5.16 6.23
C PRO A 53 3.31 5.67 4.79
N GLY A 54 2.49 6.71 4.64
CA GLY A 54 2.42 7.49 3.42
C GLY A 54 3.54 8.52 3.33
N SER A 55 3.72 9.08 2.13
CA SER A 55 4.63 10.22 1.92
C SER A 55 4.08 11.53 2.49
N GLU A 56 2.76 11.66 2.58
CA GLU A 56 2.08 12.83 3.16
C GLU A 56 2.03 12.70 4.70
N PHE A 57 2.07 13.83 5.40
CA PHE A 57 1.99 13.85 6.86
C PHE A 57 0.68 13.23 7.35
N ALA A 58 0.75 12.43 8.42
CA ALA A 58 -0.38 11.71 9.02
C ALA A 58 -1.15 10.75 8.09
N VAL A 59 -0.69 10.49 6.86
CA VAL A 59 -1.31 9.48 5.99
C VAL A 59 -0.69 8.12 6.26
N VAL A 60 -1.54 7.13 6.50
CA VAL A 60 -1.16 5.72 6.65
C VAL A 60 -2.03 4.86 5.73
N TYR A 61 -1.40 3.86 5.11
CA TYR A 61 -2.07 2.91 4.24
C TYR A 61 -2.25 1.58 4.96
N LYS A 62 -3.49 1.11 5.00
CA LYS A 62 -3.88 -0.18 5.56
C LYS A 62 -3.88 -1.23 4.46
N ILE A 63 -3.05 -2.26 4.60
CA ILE A 63 -2.84 -3.31 3.58
C ILE A 63 -3.02 -4.68 4.21
N PHE A 64 -3.98 -5.45 3.69
CA PHE A 64 -4.16 -6.84 4.11
C PHE A 64 -3.14 -7.74 3.41
N PRO A 65 -2.45 -8.63 4.14
CA PRO A 65 -1.56 -9.62 3.53
C PRO A 65 -2.31 -10.49 2.51
N GLY A 66 -1.60 -10.91 1.46
CA GLY A 66 -2.20 -11.72 0.38
C GLY A 66 -3.13 -10.94 -0.57
N ILE A 67 -3.60 -9.75 -0.20
CA ILE A 67 -4.43 -8.91 -1.08
C ILE A 67 -3.53 -7.92 -1.81
N ASN A 68 -3.51 -8.01 -3.15
CA ASN A 68 -2.76 -7.08 -3.98
C ASN A 68 -3.52 -5.76 -4.19
N TYR A 69 -3.80 -5.02 -3.11
CA TYR A 69 -4.56 -3.77 -3.20
C TYR A 69 -4.03 -2.71 -2.23
N CYS A 70 -3.94 -1.47 -2.71
CA CYS A 70 -3.61 -0.31 -1.90
C CYS A 70 -4.49 0.88 -2.33
N THR A 71 -4.94 1.68 -1.37
CA THR A 71 -5.79 2.85 -1.62
C THR A 71 -5.01 4.08 -2.09
N CYS A 72 -3.69 3.98 -2.27
CA CYS A 72 -2.86 5.12 -2.65
C CYS A 72 -3.08 5.57 -4.11
N LYS A 73 -2.83 6.86 -4.36
CA LYS A 73 -2.94 7.48 -5.70
C LYS A 73 -2.12 6.72 -6.75
N SER A 74 -0.90 6.29 -6.40
CA SER A 74 -0.02 5.55 -7.31
C SER A 74 -0.57 4.19 -7.71
N TYR A 75 -1.24 3.47 -6.79
CA TYR A 75 -1.86 2.18 -7.12
C TYR A 75 -3.02 2.39 -8.11
N ARG A 76 -3.91 3.36 -7.82
CA ARG A 76 -5.02 3.72 -8.71
C ARG A 76 -4.53 4.07 -10.12
N PHE A 77 -3.52 4.92 -10.23
CA PHE A 77 -3.05 5.38 -11.53
C PHE A 77 -2.19 4.34 -12.25
N TRP A 78 -1.10 3.89 -11.63
CA TRP A 78 -0.10 3.06 -12.32
C TRP A 78 -0.49 1.59 -12.45
N VAL A 79 -1.24 1.04 -11.49
CA VAL A 79 -1.64 -0.37 -11.48
C VAL A 79 -3.00 -0.57 -12.14
N LEU A 80 -4.02 0.18 -11.72
CA LEU A 80 -5.38 -0.04 -12.23
C LEU A 80 -5.65 0.63 -13.58
N GLN A 81 -5.28 1.90 -13.74
CA GLN A 81 -5.59 2.67 -14.95
C GLN A 81 -4.59 2.41 -16.07
N GLN A 82 -3.29 2.64 -15.82
CA GLN A 82 -2.24 2.53 -16.83
C GLN A 82 -1.72 1.11 -17.02
N ARG A 83 -1.91 0.22 -16.03
CA ARG A 83 -1.40 -1.17 -16.03
C ARG A 83 0.10 -1.28 -16.34
N HIS A 84 0.86 -0.25 -16.02
CA HIS A 84 2.30 -0.18 -16.28
C HIS A 84 3.08 -0.93 -15.19
N GLN A 85 2.54 -0.98 -13.96
CA GLN A 85 3.19 -1.61 -12.82
C GLN A 85 2.24 -2.58 -12.15
N ALA A 86 2.75 -3.70 -11.63
CA ALA A 86 1.93 -4.66 -10.88
C ALA A 86 1.66 -4.24 -9.44
N LEU A 87 2.51 -3.36 -8.88
CA LEU A 87 2.52 -2.96 -7.47
C LEU A 87 2.74 -1.46 -7.32
N CYS A 88 2.24 -0.90 -6.23
CA CYS A 88 2.74 0.37 -5.71
C CYS A 88 3.86 0.12 -4.69
N LYS A 89 4.59 1.19 -4.34
CA LYS A 89 5.68 1.09 -3.35
C LYS A 89 5.25 0.55 -1.99
N HIS A 90 4.01 0.84 -1.56
CA HIS A 90 3.51 0.37 -0.26
C HIS A 90 3.28 -1.15 -0.27
N LEU A 91 2.73 -1.71 -1.35
CA LEU A 91 2.56 -3.15 -1.51
C LEU A 91 3.89 -3.87 -1.66
N LEU A 92 4.84 -3.27 -2.37
CA LEU A 92 6.18 -3.85 -2.46
C LEU A 92 6.87 -3.81 -1.09
N ALA A 93 6.70 -2.75 -0.32
CA ALA A 93 7.27 -2.63 1.02
C ALA A 93 6.72 -3.68 1.99
N THR A 94 5.42 -3.99 1.97
CA THR A 94 4.86 -5.06 2.84
C THR A 94 5.40 -6.44 2.49
N ARG A 95 5.85 -6.67 1.25
CA ARG A 95 6.50 -7.91 0.83
C ARG A 95 7.99 -7.96 1.19
N LEU A 96 8.68 -6.83 1.12
CA LEU A 96 10.13 -6.77 1.36
C LEU A 96 10.49 -6.58 2.84
N ALA A 97 9.76 -5.74 3.58
CA ALA A 97 10.11 -5.41 4.97
C ALA A 97 10.22 -6.64 5.90
N PRO A 98 9.35 -7.67 5.81
CA PRO A 98 9.50 -8.87 6.63
C PRO A 98 10.78 -9.66 6.34
N LEU A 99 11.31 -9.58 5.11
CA LEU A 99 12.51 -10.35 4.71
C LEU A 99 13.81 -9.78 5.27
N VAL A 100 13.76 -8.56 5.81
CA VAL A 100 14.92 -7.85 6.39
C VAL A 100 14.66 -7.41 7.83
N ASP A 101 13.68 -8.03 8.49
CA ASP A 101 13.30 -7.76 9.89
C ASP A 101 12.99 -6.28 10.17
N ARG A 102 12.37 -5.59 9.20
CA ARG A 102 11.98 -4.17 9.28
C ARG A 102 10.49 -3.95 9.53
N VAL A 103 9.86 -4.90 10.22
CA VAL A 103 8.44 -4.83 10.59
C VAL A 103 8.31 -4.88 12.10
N ILE A 104 7.58 -3.91 12.66
CA ILE A 104 7.17 -3.96 14.07
C ILE A 104 5.87 -4.73 14.15
N THR A 105 5.88 -5.85 14.86
CA THR A 105 4.69 -6.67 15.04
C THR A 105 3.99 -6.31 16.35
N GLU A 106 2.69 -6.03 16.27
CA GLU A 106 1.84 -5.75 17.42
C GLU A 106 0.67 -6.73 17.43
N GLU A 107 0.36 -7.29 18.60
CA GLU A 107 -0.80 -8.16 18.75
C GLU A 107 -2.06 -7.32 19.03
N ILE A 108 -3.16 -7.65 18.35
CA ILE A 108 -4.46 -7.00 18.53
C ILE A 108 -5.56 -8.02 18.80
N THR A 109 -6.61 -7.60 19.50
CA THR A 109 -7.76 -8.48 19.74
C THR A 109 -8.51 -8.77 18.43
N GLN A 110 -9.18 -9.92 18.38
CA GLN A 110 -9.98 -10.28 17.21
C GLN A 110 -11.11 -9.27 16.95
N GLN A 111 -11.71 -8.73 18.03
CA GLN A 111 -12.71 -7.68 17.95
C GLN A 111 -12.15 -6.40 17.29
N ALA A 112 -10.98 -5.93 17.70
CA ALA A 112 -10.35 -4.75 17.11
C ALA A 112 -10.04 -4.95 15.61
N TYR A 113 -9.58 -6.15 15.23
CA TYR A 113 -9.33 -6.47 13.82
C TYR A 113 -10.62 -6.42 12.99
N LEU A 114 -11.72 -6.99 13.49
CA LEU A 114 -13.02 -6.97 12.83
C LEU A 114 -13.57 -5.54 12.70
N GLU A 115 -13.40 -4.71 13.71
CA GLU A 115 -13.80 -3.30 13.68
C GLU A 115 -13.07 -2.51 12.61
N VAL A 116 -11.75 -2.68 12.49
CA VAL A 116 -10.94 -2.04 11.44
C VAL A 116 -11.40 -2.51 10.06
N LYS A 117 -11.62 -3.82 9.88
CA LYS A 117 -12.12 -4.38 8.61
C LYS A 117 -13.49 -3.78 8.25
N ALA A 118 -14.41 -3.71 9.22
CA ALA A 118 -15.73 -3.15 9.02
C ALA A 118 -15.69 -1.64 8.71
N ALA A 119 -14.81 -0.88 9.36
CA ALA A 119 -14.61 0.54 9.08
C ALA A 119 -14.12 0.77 7.64
N LEU A 120 -13.11 0.01 7.20
CA LEU A 120 -12.58 0.09 5.84
C LEU A 120 -13.64 -0.24 4.77
N ILE A 121 -14.50 -1.23 5.04
CA ILE A 121 -15.62 -1.57 4.16
C ILE A 121 -16.61 -0.40 4.08
N ARG A 122 -17.03 0.14 5.24
CA ARG A 122 -17.99 1.27 5.30
C ARG A 122 -17.48 2.51 4.59
N GLU A 123 -16.20 2.86 4.75
CA GLU A 123 -15.58 3.99 4.06
C GLU A 123 -15.63 3.86 2.53
N ARG A 124 -15.61 2.63 2.01
CA ARG A 124 -15.57 2.36 0.56
C ARG A 124 -16.93 2.07 -0.07
N LEU A 125 -17.87 1.56 0.72
CA LEU A 125 -19.24 1.26 0.26
C LEU A 125 -20.22 2.42 0.45
N LYS A 126 -19.79 3.59 0.97
CA LYS A 126 -20.64 4.78 0.90
C LYS A 126 -21.11 4.96 -0.55
N PRO A 127 -22.43 4.92 -0.80
CA PRO A 127 -22.96 5.17 -2.14
C PRO A 127 -22.40 6.50 -2.63
N SER A 128 -21.98 6.56 -3.88
CA SER A 128 -21.64 7.83 -4.51
C SER A 128 -22.93 8.67 -4.64
N GLU A 129 -23.30 9.37 -3.58
CA GLU A 129 -24.32 10.41 -3.67
C GLU A 129 -23.76 11.53 -4.54
N GLY A 130 -24.27 11.64 -5.78
CA GLY A 130 -24.17 12.83 -6.61
C GLY A 130 -22.82 13.13 -7.26
N ARG A 131 -22.44 12.38 -8.30
CA ARG A 131 -21.75 13.01 -9.46
C ARG A 131 -22.81 13.23 -10.54
N VAL A 132 -23.50 14.36 -10.44
CA VAL A 132 -24.24 14.91 -11.57
C VAL A 132 -23.17 15.48 -12.49
N ASP A 133 -22.88 14.79 -13.58
CA ASP A 133 -22.07 15.33 -14.66
C ASP A 133 -22.83 16.53 -15.26
N ALA A 134 -22.42 17.74 -14.88
CA ALA A 134 -22.79 18.94 -15.61
C ALA A 134 -22.00 18.93 -16.92
N GLY A 135 -22.52 18.21 -17.92
CA GLY A 135 -22.06 18.31 -19.29
C GLY A 135 -22.37 19.72 -19.81
N GLU A 136 -21.36 20.59 -19.83
CA GLU A 136 -21.37 21.83 -20.62
C GLU A 136 -21.53 21.48 -22.10
N GLY A 137 -22.77 21.54 -22.58
CA GLY A 137 -23.07 21.55 -24.01
C GLY A 137 -22.70 22.90 -24.61
N THR A 138 -21.46 23.04 -25.09
CA THR A 138 -21.11 24.07 -26.08
C THR A 138 -21.84 23.71 -27.38
N SER A 139 -22.95 24.39 -27.66
CA SER A 139 -23.53 24.44 -29.00
C SER A 139 -22.87 25.57 -29.78
N ARG A 140 -22.12 25.16 -30.79
CA ARG A 140 -21.48 25.97 -31.82
C ARG A 140 -22.54 26.79 -32.56
N GLN A 141 -22.33 28.10 -32.71
CA GLN A 141 -22.95 28.89 -33.77
C GLN A 141 -21.95 29.06 -34.92
N LYS A 142 -22.42 28.69 -36.12
CA LYS A 142 -22.01 29.16 -37.45
C LYS A 142 -23.24 28.97 -38.35
N PRO A 143 -23.39 29.69 -39.48
CA PRO A 143 -22.42 30.53 -40.19
C PRO A 143 -22.48 32.01 -39.80
#